data_AF-A0A3B8XMR0-F1
#
_entry.id   AF-A0A3B8XMR0-F1
#
_cell.length_a   1.000
_cell.length_b   1.000
_cell.length_c   1.000
_cell.angle_alpha   90.00
_cell.angle_beta   90.00
_cell.angle_gamma   90.00
#
_symmetry.space_group_name_H-M   'P 1'
#
loop_
_entity.id
_entity.type
_entity.pdbx_description
1 polymer ?
#
loop_
_entity_poly.entity_id
_entity_poly.type
_entity_poly.pdbx_seq_one_letter_code
_entity_poly.pdbx_strand_id
1 'polypeptide(L)'
;MIAGLAGFLVAFATVLVLERFIQPQRSTRPVFHRMSMLSAMPMIVFYLSIFMATYRPIFATVFGIIFFLGIVVVNNAKFRELREPLVYSDFALLRQAIEHPGLYVTYIGPFKVAAVILSGAGVILGSLIYEPPVINRDTAAEWFPTLAYFCGGRYGA
;
A
#
# COMPACT_ATOMS: atom_id res chain seq x y z
N MET A 1 -12.53 -3.70 17.89
CA MET A 1 -12.38 -2.22 17.82
C MET A 1 -10.96 -1.76 18.10
N ILE A 2 -10.33 -2.16 19.22
CA ILE A 2 -8.96 -1.76 19.59
C ILE A 2 -7.93 -2.13 18.52
N ALA A 3 -7.97 -3.36 17.99
CA ALA A 3 -7.03 -3.79 16.94
C ALA A 3 -7.15 -2.97 15.64
N GLY A 4 -8.37 -2.57 15.25
CA GLY A 4 -8.61 -1.73 14.08
C GLY A 4 -8.07 -0.31 14.25
N LEU A 5 -8.21 0.26 15.44
CA LEU A 5 -7.65 1.58 15.78
C LEU A 5 -6.12 1.53 15.85
N ALA A 6 -5.56 0.49 16.48
CA ALA A 6 -4.12 0.28 16.51
C ALA A 6 -3.55 0.15 15.10
N GLY A 7 -4.21 -0.62 14.22
CA GLY A 7 -3.81 -0.74 12.82
C GLY A 7 -3.85 0.60 12.09
N PHE A 8 -4.92 1.38 12.28
CA PHE A 8 -5.03 2.73 11.70
C PHE A 8 -3.89 3.65 12.16
N LEU A 9 -3.57 3.68 13.46
CA LEU A 9 -2.48 4.50 14.00
C LEU A 9 -1.12 4.07 13.45
N VAL A 10 -0.88 2.76 13.30
CA VAL A 10 0.35 2.23 12.70
C VAL A 10 0.45 2.61 11.23
N ALA A 11 -0.64 2.51 10.47
CA ALA A 11 -0.67 2.93 9.07
C ALA A 11 -0.37 4.43 8.94
N PHE A 12 -1.01 5.26 9.79
CA PHE A 12 -0.77 6.70 9.83
C PHE A 12 0.68 7.04 10.19
N ALA A 13 1.23 6.42 11.25
CA ALA A 13 2.63 6.58 11.62
C ALA A 13 3.57 6.16 10.49
N THR A 14 3.22 5.11 9.75
CA THR A 14 4.01 4.64 8.61
C THR A 14 4.04 5.66 7.48
N VAL A 15 2.93 6.34 7.17
CA VAL A 15 2.94 7.45 6.20
C VAL A 15 3.97 8.50 6.60
N LEU A 16 3.95 8.92 7.87
CA LEU A 16 4.86 9.97 8.36
C LEU A 16 6.32 9.55 8.23
N VAL A 17 6.61 8.26 8.48
CA VAL A 17 7.94 7.70 8.30
C VAL A 17 8.32 7.64 6.82
N LEU A 18 7.43 7.14 5.96
CA LEU A 18 7.66 7.01 4.51
C LEU A 18 7.87 8.38 3.84
N GLU A 19 7.14 9.41 4.26
CA GLU A 19 7.29 10.78 3.76
C GLU A 19 8.72 11.30 3.95
N ARG A 20 9.40 10.89 5.04
CA ARG A 20 10.82 11.24 5.27
C ARG A 20 11.78 10.57 4.28
N PHE A 21 11.41 9.40 3.76
CA PHE A 21 12.24 8.64 2.83
C PHE A 21 12.03 9.05 1.36
N ILE A 22 10.96 9.77 1.02
CA ILE A 22 10.68 10.21 -0.36
C ILE A 22 11.65 11.32 -0.79
N GLN A 23 12.24 11.16 -1.98
CA GLN A 23 13.03 12.20 -2.66
C GLN A 23 12.26 12.74 -3.90
N PRO A 24 12.41 14.03 -4.28
CA PRO A 24 13.22 15.08 -3.63
C PRO A 24 12.54 15.65 -2.37
N GLN A 25 13.32 15.78 -1.28
CA GLN A 25 12.86 16.48 -0.09
C GLN A 25 12.69 17.97 -0.43
N ARG A 26 11.44 18.46 -0.48
CA ARG A 26 11.16 19.90 -0.64
C ARG A 26 11.68 20.64 0.60
N SER A 27 12.93 21.05 0.54
CA SER A 27 13.54 21.97 1.49
C SER A 27 12.78 23.30 1.43
N THR A 28 12.39 23.83 2.59
CA THR A 28 11.76 25.13 2.86
C THR A 28 10.21 25.21 2.87
N ARG A 29 9.59 24.89 4.03
CA ARG A 29 8.58 25.69 4.80
C ARG A 29 7.71 24.80 5.71
N PRO A 30 7.19 25.31 6.84
CA PRO A 30 6.42 24.52 7.81
C PRO A 30 4.98 24.33 7.32
N VAL A 31 4.79 23.36 6.42
CA VAL A 31 3.47 22.92 5.91
C VAL A 31 3.00 21.61 6.61
N PHE A 32 3.71 21.25 7.68
CA PHE A 32 3.70 19.96 8.37
C PHE A 32 2.32 19.46 8.82
N HIS A 33 1.33 20.34 9.01
CA HIS A 33 -0.01 19.94 9.44
C HIS A 33 -1.02 19.77 8.28
N ARG A 34 -0.96 20.59 7.22
CA ARG A 34 -1.95 20.51 6.13
C ARG A 34 -1.55 19.55 5.01
N MET A 35 -0.25 19.44 4.71
CA MET A 35 0.23 18.51 3.68
C MET A 35 0.34 17.07 4.19
N SER A 36 0.68 16.86 5.47
CA SER A 36 0.72 15.52 6.08
C SER A 36 -0.65 14.83 6.03
N MET A 37 -1.74 15.54 6.33
CA MET A 37 -3.09 14.97 6.22
C MET A 37 -3.45 14.59 4.78
N LEU A 38 -3.07 15.42 3.81
CA LEU A 38 -3.33 15.13 2.39
C LEU A 38 -2.49 13.96 1.87
N SER A 39 -1.25 13.84 2.35
CA SER A 39 -0.33 12.73 2.06
C SER A 39 -0.79 11.42 2.71
N ALA A 40 -1.42 11.49 3.89
CA ALA A 40 -1.95 10.32 4.58
C ALA A 40 -3.28 9.82 4.02
N MET A 41 -4.07 10.66 3.35
CA MET A 41 -5.38 10.29 2.82
C MET A 41 -5.35 9.04 1.93
N PRO A 42 -4.46 8.91 0.92
CA PRO A 42 -4.39 7.71 0.10
C PRO A 42 -4.14 6.44 0.92
N MET A 43 -3.22 6.48 1.88
CA MET A 43 -2.90 5.30 2.70
C MET A 43 -4.04 4.95 3.66
N ILE A 44 -4.73 5.95 4.22
CA ILE A 44 -5.89 5.74 5.08
C ILE A 44 -7.03 5.08 4.29
N VAL A 45 -7.37 5.63 3.11
CA VAL A 45 -8.44 5.09 2.25
C VAL A 45 -8.09 3.68 1.79
N PHE A 46 -6.82 3.44 1.45
CA PHE A 46 -6.34 2.12 1.06
C PHE A 46 -6.43 1.10 2.21
N TYR A 47 -6.00 1.49 3.41
CA TYR A 47 -6.14 0.66 4.62
C TYR A 47 -7.61 0.33 4.90
N LEU A 48 -8.50 1.33 4.87
CA LEU A 48 -9.93 1.12 5.10
C LEU A 48 -10.55 0.20 4.04
N SER A 49 -10.14 0.33 2.79
CA SER A 49 -10.62 -0.52 1.69
C SER A 49 -10.23 -1.98 1.89
N ILE A 50 -8.96 -2.24 2.25
CA ILE A 50 -8.48 -3.60 2.51
C ILE A 50 -9.10 -4.15 3.78
N PHE A 51 -9.21 -3.33 4.82
CA PHE A 51 -9.85 -3.71 6.07
C PHE A 51 -11.32 -4.09 5.84
N MET A 52 -12.05 -3.37 4.99
CA MET A 52 -13.44 -3.67 4.63
C MET A 52 -13.58 -4.92 3.74
N ALA A 53 -12.52 -5.29 3.01
CA ALA A 53 -12.49 -6.50 2.20
C ALA A 53 -12.15 -7.74 3.03
N THR A 54 -11.20 -7.63 3.97
CA THR A 54 -10.62 -8.78 4.69
C THR A 54 -11.09 -8.89 6.15
N TYR A 55 -11.60 -7.82 6.76
CA TYR A 55 -11.93 -7.72 8.19
C TYR A 55 -10.77 -8.05 9.13
N ARG A 56 -9.54 -7.83 8.67
CA ARG A 56 -8.30 -8.19 9.36
C ARG A 56 -7.39 -6.95 9.47
N PRO A 57 -7.31 -6.33 10.66
CA PRO A 57 -6.60 -5.07 10.81
C PRO A 57 -5.08 -5.20 10.65
N ILE A 58 -4.45 -6.24 11.19
CA ILE A 58 -3.00 -6.45 11.04
C ILE A 58 -2.67 -6.74 9.57
N PHE A 59 -3.41 -7.64 8.92
CA PHE A 59 -3.23 -7.90 7.49
C PHE A 59 -3.33 -6.62 6.65
N ALA A 60 -4.38 -5.82 6.85
CA ALA A 60 -4.60 -4.58 6.11
C ALA A 60 -3.45 -3.57 6.32
N THR A 61 -2.92 -3.46 7.54
CA THR A 61 -1.74 -2.62 7.79
C THR A 61 -0.50 -3.12 7.08
N VAL A 62 -0.16 -4.40 7.26
CA VAL A 62 1.06 -5.00 6.70
C VAL A 62 1.05 -4.89 5.17
N PHE A 63 -0.08 -5.22 4.55
CA PHE A 63 -0.25 -5.09 3.11
C PHE A 63 -0.11 -3.62 2.64
N GLY A 64 -0.75 -2.69 3.35
CA GLY A 64 -0.61 -1.25 3.10
C GLY A 64 0.84 -0.79 3.18
N ILE A 65 1.56 -1.17 4.23
CA ILE A 65 2.98 -0.82 4.42
C ILE A 65 3.83 -1.34 3.27
N ILE A 66 3.69 -2.62 2.90
CA ILE A 66 4.45 -3.23 1.80
C ILE A 66 4.17 -2.49 0.48
N PHE A 67 2.90 -2.21 0.19
CA PHE A 67 2.50 -1.53 -1.03
C PHE A 67 3.09 -0.13 -1.15
N PHE A 68 2.89 0.72 -0.12
CA PHE A 68 3.41 2.09 -0.13
C PHE A 68 4.94 2.14 -0.05
N LEU A 69 5.58 1.24 0.71
CA LEU A 69 7.04 1.11 0.73
C LEU A 69 7.59 0.77 -0.66
N GLY A 70 6.93 -0.13 -1.40
CA GLY A 70 7.28 -0.45 -2.78
C GLY A 70 7.26 0.78 -3.69
N ILE A 71 6.21 1.60 -3.59
CA ILE A 71 6.11 2.86 -4.35
C ILE A 71 7.27 3.80 -4.00
N VAL A 72 7.59 3.98 -2.71
CA VAL A 72 8.70 4.84 -2.26
C VAL A 72 10.05 4.33 -2.78
N VAL A 73 10.29 3.02 -2.74
CA VAL A 73 11.51 2.41 -3.26
C VAL A 73 11.66 2.64 -4.76
N VAL A 74 10.59 2.43 -5.54
CA VAL A 74 10.60 2.66 -6.99
C VAL A 74 10.79 4.13 -7.31
N ASN A 75 10.11 5.03 -6.59
CA ASN A 75 10.30 6.47 -6.74
C ASN A 75 11.75 6.88 -6.47
N ASN A 76 12.34 6.39 -5.37
CA ASN A 76 13.72 6.71 -5.02
C ASN A 76 14.74 6.12 -6.00
N ALA A 77 14.47 4.93 -6.54
CA ALA A 77 15.29 4.32 -7.58
C ALA A 77 15.25 5.16 -8.88
N LYS A 78 14.06 5.54 -9.35
CA LYS A 78 13.90 6.41 -10.52
C LYS A 78 14.56 7.78 -10.30
N PHE A 79 14.38 8.36 -9.10
CA PHE A 79 15.01 9.62 -8.76
C PHE A 79 16.54 9.53 -8.74
N ARG A 80 17.12 8.41 -8.30
CA ARG A 80 18.58 8.21 -8.31
C ARG A 80 19.16 8.16 -9.72
N GLU A 81 18.47 7.49 -10.65
CA GLU A 81 18.95 7.26 -12.01
C GLU A 81 18.62 8.44 -12.96
N LEU A 82 17.37 8.94 -12.92
CA LEU A 82 16.88 9.97 -13.85
C LEU A 82 16.78 11.37 -13.23
N ARG A 83 16.88 11.50 -11.89
CA ARG A 83 16.62 12.76 -11.14
C ARG A 83 15.23 13.34 -11.36
N GLU A 84 14.28 12.49 -11.76
CA GLU A 84 12.88 12.83 -11.96
C GLU A 84 12.00 12.10 -10.94
N PRO A 85 10.96 12.76 -10.38
CA PRO A 85 9.99 12.10 -9.53
C PRO A 85 9.14 11.10 -10.33
N LEU A 86 8.56 10.12 -9.65
CA LEU A 86 7.63 9.17 -10.26
C LEU A 86 6.35 9.89 -10.73
N VAL A 87 6.06 9.83 -12.03
CA VAL A 87 4.88 10.40 -12.66
C VAL A 87 3.95 9.27 -13.11
N TYR A 88 2.65 9.55 -13.18
CA TYR A 88 1.65 8.54 -13.59
C TYR A 88 1.97 7.87 -14.95
N SER A 89 2.56 8.60 -15.88
CA SER A 89 3.01 8.07 -17.18
C SER A 89 4.05 6.96 -17.06
N ASP A 90 4.85 6.95 -16.00
CA ASP A 90 5.88 5.92 -15.78
C ASP A 90 5.28 4.55 -15.46
N PHE A 91 4.03 4.49 -14.95
CA PHE A 91 3.37 3.21 -14.70
C PHE A 91 3.09 2.44 -16.00
N ALA A 92 2.94 3.13 -17.13
CA ALA A 92 2.84 2.47 -18.43
C ALA A 92 4.15 1.74 -18.80
N LEU A 93 5.29 2.33 -18.45
CA LEU A 93 6.62 1.73 -18.64
C LEU A 93 6.87 0.59 -17.63
N LEU A 94 6.42 0.74 -16.38
CA LEU A 94 6.48 -0.34 -15.38
C LEU A 94 5.66 -1.55 -15.82
N ARG A 95 4.50 -1.34 -16.45
CA ARG A 95 3.70 -2.43 -17.02
C ARG A 95 4.48 -3.20 -18.09
N GLN A 96 5.18 -2.51 -18.97
CA GLN A 96 6.03 -3.16 -19.99
C GLN A 96 7.19 -3.94 -19.36
N ALA A 97 7.75 -3.45 -18.25
CA ALA A 97 8.78 -4.17 -17.50
C ALA A 97 8.26 -5.49 -16.90
N ILE A 98 6.99 -5.54 -16.50
CA ILE A 98 6.32 -6.76 -16.01
C ILE A 98 6.03 -7.74 -17.16
N GLU A 99 5.64 -7.24 -18.34
CA GLU A 99 5.38 -8.06 -19.54
C GLU A 99 6.67 -8.71 -20.10
N HIS A 100 7.84 -8.10 -19.84
CA HIS A 100 9.15 -8.61 -20.27
C HIS A 100 10.13 -8.83 -19.10
N PRO A 101 9.85 -9.79 -18.20
CA PRO A 101 10.60 -9.96 -16.94
C PRO A 101 12.04 -10.44 -17.17
N GLY A 102 12.33 -11.12 -18.29
CA GLY A 102 13.65 -11.69 -18.57
C GLY A 102 14.78 -10.65 -18.59
N LEU A 103 14.52 -9.43 -19.07
CA LEU A 103 15.55 -8.39 -19.13
C LEU A 103 15.86 -7.80 -17.75
N TYR A 104 14.82 -7.53 -16.96
CA TYR A 104 14.93 -6.86 -15.66
C TYR A 104 15.39 -7.80 -14.52
N VAL A 105 14.89 -9.04 -14.51
CA VAL A 105 15.30 -10.05 -13.52
C VAL A 105 16.78 -10.41 -13.67
N THR A 106 17.27 -10.45 -14.91
CA THR A 106 18.69 -10.70 -15.20
C THR A 106 19.58 -9.55 -14.71
N TYR A 107 19.14 -8.29 -14.87
CA TYR A 107 19.92 -7.12 -14.44
C TYR A 107 19.94 -6.93 -12.91
N ILE A 108 18.81 -7.14 -12.23
CA ILE A 108 18.72 -7.03 -10.76
C ILE A 108 19.37 -8.25 -10.07
N GLY A 109 19.34 -9.39 -10.75
CA GLY A 109 19.77 -10.68 -10.24
C GLY A 109 18.57 -11.50 -9.73
N PRO A 110 18.37 -12.73 -10.23
CA PRO A 110 17.19 -13.54 -9.92
C PRO A 110 17.04 -13.82 -8.42
N PHE A 111 18.16 -13.98 -7.70
CA PHE A 111 18.14 -14.20 -6.26
C PHE A 111 17.55 -13.04 -5.46
N LYS A 112 17.86 -11.79 -5.84
CA LYS A 112 17.32 -10.61 -5.15
C LYS A 112 15.83 -10.45 -5.41
N VAL A 113 15.42 -10.66 -6.67
CA VAL A 113 14.01 -10.63 -7.05
C VAL A 113 13.23 -11.73 -6.31
N ALA A 114 13.74 -12.96 -6.29
CA ALA A 114 13.13 -14.05 -5.56
C ALA A 114 13.06 -13.76 -4.06
N ALA A 115 14.12 -13.25 -3.44
CA ALA A 115 14.12 -12.90 -2.02
C ALA A 115 13.04 -11.87 -1.67
N VAL A 116 12.87 -10.82 -2.47
CA VAL A 116 11.84 -9.79 -2.25
C VAL A 116 10.44 -10.38 -2.44
N ILE A 117 10.21 -11.15 -3.51
CA ILE A 117 8.90 -11.77 -3.77
C ILE A 117 8.54 -12.75 -2.66
N LEU A 118 9.47 -13.65 -2.29
CA LEU A 118 9.24 -14.67 -1.27
C LEU A 118 9.06 -14.08 0.11
N SER A 119 9.87 -13.10 0.50
CA SER A 119 9.70 -12.43 1.80
C SER A 119 8.40 -11.62 1.86
N GLY A 120 8.08 -10.87 0.80
CA GLY A 120 6.82 -10.13 0.72
C GLY A 120 5.60 -11.06 0.78
N ALA A 121 5.59 -12.09 -0.06
CA ALA A 121 4.53 -13.10 -0.05
C ALA A 121 4.44 -13.84 1.29
N GLY A 122 5.58 -14.19 1.90
CA GLY A 122 5.64 -14.86 3.20
C GLY A 122 5.08 -14.00 4.33
N VAL A 123 5.37 -12.70 4.35
CA VAL A 123 4.82 -11.76 5.34
C VAL A 123 3.32 -11.58 5.14
N ILE A 124 2.85 -11.45 3.89
CA ILE A 124 1.43 -11.32 3.55
C ILE A 124 0.67 -12.59 3.96
N LEU A 125 1.12 -13.76 3.53
CA LEU A 125 0.50 -15.04 3.87
C LEU A 125 0.58 -15.34 5.36
N GLY A 126 1.71 -15.03 6.01
CA GLY A 126 1.88 -15.17 7.45
C GLY A 126 0.85 -14.33 8.22
N SER A 127 0.64 -13.08 7.80
CA SER A 127 -0.40 -12.23 8.41
C SER A 127 -1.82 -12.73 8.16
N LEU A 128 -2.10 -13.40 7.02
CA LEU A 128 -3.38 -14.08 6.76
C LEU A 128 -3.56 -15.38 7.56
N ILE A 129 -2.50 -16.05 7.99
CA ILE A 129 -2.66 -17.26 8.79
C ILE A 129 -2.77 -16.89 10.28
N TYR A 130 -2.01 -15.89 10.70
CA TYR A 130 -1.91 -15.49 12.10
C TYR A 130 -3.16 -14.81 12.65
N GLU A 131 -3.83 -13.98 11.85
CA GLU A 131 -4.93 -13.15 12.32
C GLU A 131 -6.30 -13.71 11.89
N PRO A 132 -7.16 -14.22 12.79
CA PRO A 132 -8.54 -14.56 12.42
C PRO A 132 -9.33 -13.29 12.03
N PRO A 133 -10.31 -13.39 11.13
CA PRO A 133 -11.11 -12.23 10.74
C PRO A 133 -11.97 -11.76 11.92
N VAL A 134 -12.06 -10.44 12.11
CA VAL A 134 -12.83 -9.83 13.20
C VAL A 134 -14.33 -10.11 13.06
N ILE A 135 -14.80 -10.26 11.82
CA ILE A 135 -16.16 -10.65 11.48
C ILE A 135 -16.05 -11.89 10.60
N ASN A 136 -16.56 -13.04 11.09
CA ASN A 136 -16.77 -14.22 10.25
C ASN A 136 -17.99 -13.96 9.39
N ARG A 137 -17.82 -14.08 8.06
CA ARG A 137 -18.91 -13.93 7.11
C ARG A 137 -19.24 -15.28 6.51
N ASP A 138 -20.33 -15.86 6.98
CA ASP A 138 -20.77 -17.20 6.57
C ASP A 138 -21.86 -17.10 5.50
N THR A 139 -22.54 -15.95 5.40
CA THR A 139 -23.68 -15.75 4.48
C THR A 139 -23.37 -14.73 3.39
N ALA A 140 -23.79 -15.02 2.15
CA ALA A 140 -23.60 -14.11 1.00
C ALA A 140 -24.19 -12.70 1.23
N ALA A 141 -25.25 -12.59 2.01
CA ALA A 141 -25.88 -11.31 2.38
C ALA A 141 -24.96 -10.41 3.22
N GLU A 142 -23.99 -10.97 3.93
CA GLU A 142 -23.07 -10.19 4.76
C GLU A 142 -22.04 -9.42 3.92
N TRP A 143 -21.88 -9.77 2.63
CA TRP A 143 -21.02 -9.07 1.68
C TRP A 143 -21.64 -7.81 1.09
N PHE A 144 -22.96 -7.61 1.20
CA PHE A 144 -23.65 -6.42 0.72
C PHE A 144 -23.01 -5.10 1.18
N PRO A 145 -22.68 -4.87 2.47
CA PRO A 145 -22.04 -3.62 2.88
C PRO A 145 -20.65 -3.40 2.26
N THR A 146 -19.88 -4.46 2.00
CA THR A 146 -18.58 -4.34 1.32
C THR A 146 -18.77 -4.01 -0.15
N LEU A 147 -19.71 -4.67 -0.83
CA LEU A 147 -20.05 -4.35 -2.22
C LEU A 147 -20.60 -2.93 -2.34
N ALA A 148 -21.47 -2.50 -1.44
CA ALA A 148 -22.01 -1.14 -1.40
C ALA A 148 -20.92 -0.07 -1.17
N TYR A 149 -19.92 -0.38 -0.34
CA TYR A 149 -18.75 0.47 -0.15
C TYR A 149 -17.95 0.65 -1.45
N PHE A 150 -17.68 -0.44 -2.20
CA PHE A 150 -16.93 -0.38 -3.46
C PHE A 150 -17.74 0.16 -4.65
N CYS A 151 -19.05 -0.10 -4.69
CA CYS A 151 -19.92 0.40 -5.76
C CYS A 151 -20.22 1.90 -5.65
N GLY A 152 -19.78 2.56 -4.57
CA GLY A 152 -20.04 3.96 -4.30
C GLY A 152 -21.52 4.19 -4.07
N GLY A 153 -21.95 4.23 -2.81
CA GLY A 153 -23.35 4.32 -2.39
C GLY A 153 -24.23 5.17 -3.32
N ARG A 154 -24.89 4.51 -4.28
CA ARG A 154 -26.05 5.05 -5.01
C ARG A 154 -27.28 4.84 -4.15
N TYR A 155 -27.29 5.45 -2.97
CA TYR A 155 -28.49 5.56 -2.12
C TYR A 155 -28.85 7.04 -2.06
N GLY A 156 -29.53 7.50 -3.10
CA GLY A 156 -29.91 8.90 -3.27
C GLY A 156 -30.75 9.11 -4.52
N ALA A 157 -31.92 8.47 -4.56
CA ALA A 157 -33.15 8.94 -5.21
C ALA A 157 -34.30 8.05 -4.72
#